data_AF-X1HQT2-F1
#
_entry.id   AF-X1HQT2-F1
#
_cell.length_a   1.000
_cell.length_b   1.000
_cell.length_c   1.000
_cell.angle_alpha   90.00
_cell.angle_beta   90.00
_cell.angle_gamma   90.00
#
_symmetry.space_group_name_H-M   'P 1'
#
loop_
_entity.id
_entity.type
_entity.pdbx_description
1 polymer ?
#
loop_
_entity_poly.entity_id
_entity_poly.type
_entity_poly.pdbx_seq_one_letter_code
_entity_poly.pdbx_strand_id
1 'polypeptide(L)'
;INLQIQLYANKAGGLDYFDFYFLNFWSTNFLFNKTALIGAFIGSIIMSGVGIIPEKTLLTIIGTKLRFGKPSRIKAFIFWWTVGFVLFYFLGLLLDSNNNGFSWAIYLIENGQVELSLTIFFDAFDVIFNSSNTDFVTIFLYSNLILPIVVFVFSVIILRLVLTIAKYVYLRRNDYLVIGIALVIVGLICALIFCFVPTNSLDGINIIQILSLPTGFISFTSLGIVIFIFGKAQYKKDSKNYIFSRHKQKKIIYVLLISIVAQSRLRCCLDLLKAQYSI
;
A
#
# COMPACT_ATOMS: atom_id res chain seq x y z
N ILE A 1 25.18 -4.41 -15.38
CA ILE A 1 25.11 -5.77 -14.78
C ILE A 1 24.61 -5.59 -13.35
N ASN A 2 23.51 -6.24 -12.98
CA ASN A 2 22.87 -6.07 -11.67
C ASN A 2 23.83 -6.58 -10.56
N LEU A 3 24.05 -5.78 -9.51
CA LEU A 3 24.93 -6.11 -8.38
C LEU A 3 24.55 -7.46 -7.74
N GLN A 4 23.25 -7.77 -7.74
CA GLN A 4 22.71 -9.05 -7.26
C GLN A 4 23.19 -10.25 -8.08
N ILE A 5 23.33 -10.09 -9.41
CA ILE A 5 23.81 -11.15 -10.31
C ILE A 5 25.30 -11.42 -10.09
N GLN A 6 26.09 -10.37 -9.83
CA GLN A 6 27.53 -10.51 -9.52
C GLN A 6 27.78 -11.16 -8.16
N LEU A 7 27.01 -10.78 -7.13
CA LEU A 7 27.11 -11.40 -5.81
C LEU A 7 26.69 -12.88 -5.83
N TYR A 8 25.71 -13.23 -6.67
CA TYR A 8 25.28 -14.62 -6.85
C TYR A 8 26.32 -15.45 -7.58
N ALA A 9 26.86 -14.97 -8.71
CA ALA A 9 27.89 -15.68 -9.48
C ALA A 9 29.14 -16.00 -8.64
N ASN A 10 29.54 -15.09 -7.74
CA ASN A 10 30.67 -15.29 -6.84
C ASN A 10 30.40 -16.27 -5.68
N LYS A 11 29.15 -16.41 -5.22
CA LYS A 11 28.78 -17.31 -4.11
C LYS A 11 28.27 -18.69 -4.55
N ALA A 12 27.70 -18.80 -5.76
CA ALA A 12 27.05 -20.01 -6.24
C ALA A 12 27.94 -20.93 -7.11
N GLY A 13 29.27 -20.72 -7.09
CA GLY A 13 30.21 -21.63 -7.76
C GLY A 13 30.10 -21.67 -9.29
N GLY A 14 29.65 -20.58 -9.93
CA GLY A 14 29.59 -20.48 -11.39
C GLY A 14 28.33 -20.99 -12.07
N LEU A 15 27.27 -21.33 -11.33
CA LEU A 15 25.94 -21.59 -11.90
C LEU A 15 25.30 -20.27 -12.39
N ASP A 16 24.79 -20.28 -13.62
CA ASP A 16 24.11 -19.12 -14.21
C ASP A 16 22.80 -18.85 -13.44
N TYR A 17 22.64 -17.61 -12.99
CA TYR A 17 21.53 -17.18 -12.14
C TYR A 17 20.18 -17.54 -12.79
N PHE A 18 20.08 -17.46 -14.11
CA PHE A 18 18.86 -17.73 -14.88
C PHE A 18 18.48 -19.21 -14.99
N ASP A 19 19.45 -20.13 -15.01
CA ASP A 19 19.18 -21.57 -15.20
C ASP A 19 18.68 -22.21 -13.90
N PHE A 20 19.27 -21.86 -12.76
CA PHE A 20 18.73 -22.24 -11.46
C PHE A 20 17.37 -21.57 -11.19
N TYR A 21 17.22 -20.33 -11.63
CA TYR A 21 16.02 -19.51 -11.49
C TYR A 21 14.79 -20.08 -12.20
N PHE A 22 14.92 -20.49 -13.46
CA PHE A 22 13.80 -21.06 -14.20
C PHE A 22 13.39 -22.43 -13.64
N LEU A 23 14.37 -23.24 -13.22
CA LEU A 23 14.16 -24.55 -12.62
C LEU A 23 13.57 -24.47 -11.20
N ASN A 24 13.91 -23.48 -10.36
CA ASN A 24 13.30 -23.35 -9.02
C ASN A 24 11.96 -22.63 -9.01
N PHE A 25 11.72 -21.68 -9.93
CA PHE A 25 10.43 -21.01 -10.06
C PHE A 25 9.33 -21.99 -10.49
N TRP A 26 9.67 -22.99 -11.32
CA TRP A 26 8.72 -24.00 -11.82
C TRP A 26 8.78 -25.37 -11.15
N SER A 27 9.95 -25.89 -10.72
CA SER A 27 10.10 -27.35 -10.52
C SER A 27 10.02 -27.90 -9.10
N THR A 28 10.07 -27.12 -8.01
CA THR A 28 10.15 -27.75 -6.67
C THR A 28 9.21 -27.26 -5.58
N ASN A 29 8.51 -26.12 -5.71
CA ASN A 29 7.58 -25.66 -4.65
C ASN A 29 6.34 -24.90 -5.17
N PHE A 30 5.79 -25.21 -6.35
CA PHE A 30 4.60 -24.51 -6.87
C PHE A 30 3.36 -24.56 -5.94
N LEU A 31 3.23 -25.61 -5.11
CA LEU A 31 2.17 -25.71 -4.09
C LEU A 31 2.57 -25.08 -2.74
N PHE A 32 3.86 -25.06 -2.39
CA PHE A 32 4.38 -24.56 -1.11
C PHE A 32 5.39 -23.42 -1.30
N ASN A 33 5.11 -22.50 -2.22
CA ASN A 33 5.93 -21.31 -2.38
C ASN A 33 5.76 -20.43 -1.14
N LYS A 34 6.80 -20.37 -0.29
CA LYS A 34 6.81 -19.61 0.97
C LYS A 34 6.43 -18.13 0.73
N THR A 35 6.93 -17.52 -0.34
CA THR A 35 6.62 -16.14 -0.73
C THR A 35 5.14 -15.96 -1.06
N ALA A 36 4.57 -16.87 -1.85
CA ALA A 36 3.14 -16.88 -2.16
C ALA A 36 2.28 -17.09 -0.90
N LEU A 37 2.70 -17.96 0.03
CA LEU A 37 2.03 -18.19 1.30
C LEU A 37 2.03 -16.94 2.18
N ILE A 38 3.15 -16.21 2.27
CA ILE A 38 3.22 -14.93 3.00
C ILE A 38 2.18 -13.95 2.43
N GLY A 39 2.11 -13.81 1.11
CA GLY A 39 1.09 -12.99 0.45
C GLY A 39 -0.34 -13.45 0.73
N ALA A 40 -0.59 -14.77 0.70
CA ALA A 40 -1.88 -15.38 1.01
C ALA A 40 -2.36 -15.03 2.42
N PHE A 41 -1.48 -15.19 3.42
CA PHE A 41 -1.78 -14.85 4.81
C PHE A 41 -2.07 -13.37 4.99
N ILE A 42 -1.19 -12.49 4.50
CA ILE A 42 -1.36 -11.03 4.62
C ILE A 42 -2.70 -10.60 3.99
N GLY A 43 -2.98 -11.06 2.77
CA GLY A 43 -4.19 -10.71 2.06
C GLY A 43 -5.45 -11.21 2.75
N SER A 44 -5.48 -12.48 3.17
CA SER A 44 -6.60 -13.06 3.91
C SER A 44 -6.82 -12.38 5.26
N ILE A 45 -5.78 -12.01 6.00
CA ILE A 45 -5.90 -11.27 7.27
C ILE A 45 -6.55 -9.89 7.05
N ILE A 46 -6.05 -9.12 6.08
CA ILE A 46 -6.55 -7.77 5.79
C ILE A 46 -8.01 -7.81 5.32
N MET A 47 -8.38 -8.79 4.49
CA MET A 47 -9.74 -8.89 3.94
C MET A 47 -10.75 -9.53 4.90
N SER A 48 -10.32 -10.55 5.65
CA SER A 48 -11.14 -11.14 6.73
C SER A 48 -11.35 -10.14 7.87
N GLY A 49 -10.45 -9.16 8.01
CA GLY A 49 -10.59 -8.08 8.97
C GLY A 49 -10.36 -8.57 10.38
N VAL A 50 -9.25 -9.24 10.64
CA VAL A 50 -8.81 -9.47 12.03
C VAL A 50 -8.65 -8.08 12.69
N GLY A 51 -9.64 -7.68 13.50
CA GLY A 51 -9.80 -6.34 14.10
C GLY A 51 -10.88 -5.40 13.48
N ILE A 52 -11.42 -5.66 12.28
CA ILE A 52 -12.41 -4.81 11.56
C ILE A 52 -13.49 -5.68 10.90
N ILE A 53 -14.73 -5.19 10.77
CA ILE A 53 -15.83 -5.93 10.11
C ILE A 53 -15.39 -6.54 8.75
N PRO A 54 -15.55 -7.87 8.52
CA PRO A 54 -15.09 -8.56 7.32
C PRO A 54 -15.65 -7.92 6.05
N GLU A 55 -14.85 -7.90 4.99
CA GLU A 55 -15.28 -7.43 3.67
C GLU A 55 -16.39 -8.36 3.13
N LYS A 56 -17.54 -7.78 2.79
CA LYS A 56 -18.69 -8.52 2.26
C LYS A 56 -19.14 -8.07 0.88
N THR A 57 -18.66 -6.93 0.43
CA THR A 57 -19.17 -6.24 -0.74
C THR A 57 -19.00 -7.12 -1.96
N LEU A 58 -17.84 -7.75 -2.13
CA LEU A 58 -17.60 -8.61 -3.29
C LEU A 58 -18.63 -9.75 -3.35
N LEU A 59 -18.78 -10.47 -2.24
CA LEU A 59 -19.78 -11.54 -2.11
C LEU A 59 -21.22 -11.03 -2.20
N THR A 60 -21.49 -9.80 -1.73
CA THR A 60 -22.83 -9.20 -1.81
C THR A 60 -23.16 -8.86 -3.25
N ILE A 61 -22.22 -8.32 -4.02
CA ILE A 61 -22.41 -8.01 -5.44
C ILE A 61 -22.69 -9.31 -6.21
N ILE A 62 -21.84 -10.33 -6.03
CA ILE A 62 -22.03 -11.65 -6.65
C ILE A 62 -23.36 -12.28 -6.22
N GLY A 63 -23.64 -12.30 -4.91
CA GLY A 63 -24.88 -12.86 -4.36
C GLY A 63 -26.14 -12.13 -4.81
N THR A 64 -26.09 -10.80 -5.00
CA THR A 64 -27.22 -10.06 -5.58
C THR A 64 -27.42 -10.37 -7.06
N LYS A 65 -26.35 -10.55 -7.84
CA LYS A 65 -26.44 -10.93 -9.26
C LYS A 65 -26.96 -12.35 -9.45
N LEU A 66 -26.56 -13.27 -8.56
CA LEU A 66 -26.98 -14.68 -8.57
C LEU A 66 -28.24 -14.97 -7.74
N ARG A 67 -28.89 -13.94 -7.16
CA ARG A 67 -30.08 -14.05 -6.29
C ARG A 67 -29.90 -14.86 -4.99
N PHE A 68 -28.68 -15.14 -4.56
CA PHE A 68 -28.37 -15.82 -3.29
C PHE A 68 -28.51 -14.93 -2.04
N GLY A 69 -28.84 -13.66 -2.19
CA GLY A 69 -29.05 -12.73 -1.08
C GLY A 69 -27.75 -12.17 -0.48
N LYS A 70 -27.84 -11.60 0.73
CA LYS A 70 -26.72 -10.94 1.42
C LYS A 70 -25.96 -11.93 2.31
N PRO A 71 -24.63 -12.11 2.14
CA PRO A 71 -23.84 -13.05 2.93
C PRO A 71 -23.71 -12.62 4.41
N SER A 72 -23.74 -13.61 5.32
CA SER A 72 -23.45 -13.41 6.74
C SER A 72 -21.96 -13.06 6.96
N ARG A 73 -21.62 -12.57 8.16
CA ARG A 73 -20.21 -12.20 8.47
C ARG A 73 -19.30 -13.42 8.47
N ILE A 74 -19.81 -14.53 8.98
CA ILE A 74 -19.10 -15.80 9.06
C ILE A 74 -18.85 -16.36 7.65
N LYS A 75 -19.86 -16.34 6.76
CA LYS A 75 -19.67 -16.79 5.36
C LYS A 75 -18.60 -15.99 4.62
N ALA A 76 -18.55 -14.67 4.86
CA ALA A 76 -17.51 -13.82 4.28
C ALA A 76 -16.12 -14.11 4.86
N PHE A 77 -16.01 -14.35 6.17
CA PHE A 77 -14.76 -14.75 6.80
C PHE A 77 -14.22 -16.06 6.22
N ILE A 78 -15.06 -17.10 6.14
CA ILE A 78 -14.69 -18.41 5.56
C ILE A 78 -14.26 -18.25 4.10
N PHE A 79 -14.97 -17.42 3.32
CA PHE A 79 -14.60 -17.16 1.93
C PHE A 79 -13.20 -16.55 1.79
N TRP A 80 -12.85 -15.55 2.60
CA TRP A 80 -11.53 -14.91 2.51
C TRP A 80 -10.39 -15.82 2.96
N TRP A 81 -10.67 -16.80 3.82
CA TRP A 81 -9.72 -17.84 4.23
C TRP A 81 -9.67 -19.07 3.31
N THR A 82 -10.56 -19.16 2.33
CA THR A 82 -10.59 -20.28 1.36
C THR A 82 -10.28 -19.77 -0.04
N VAL A 83 -11.29 -19.24 -0.74
CA VAL A 83 -11.15 -18.68 -2.10
C VAL A 83 -10.24 -17.45 -2.10
N GLY A 84 -10.40 -16.58 -1.10
CA GLY A 84 -9.53 -15.40 -0.94
C GLY A 84 -8.07 -15.78 -0.70
N PHE A 85 -7.81 -16.84 0.07
CA PHE A 85 -6.47 -17.32 0.34
C PHE A 85 -5.79 -17.78 -0.95
N VAL A 86 -6.48 -18.53 -1.81
CA VAL A 86 -5.98 -18.93 -3.13
C VAL A 86 -5.74 -17.71 -4.03
N LEU A 87 -6.64 -16.73 -4.03
CA LEU A 87 -6.44 -15.49 -4.81
C LEU A 87 -5.19 -14.73 -4.34
N PHE A 88 -5.01 -14.55 -3.03
CA PHE A 88 -3.86 -13.86 -2.47
C PHE A 88 -2.58 -14.67 -2.55
N TYR A 89 -2.65 -16.00 -2.66
CA TYR A 89 -1.52 -16.85 -2.99
C TYR A 89 -0.94 -16.47 -4.34
N PHE A 90 -1.78 -16.38 -5.38
CA PHE A 90 -1.33 -15.95 -6.71
C PHE A 90 -0.84 -14.51 -6.72
N LEU A 91 -1.53 -13.59 -6.03
CA LEU A 91 -1.03 -12.21 -5.90
C LEU A 91 0.27 -12.14 -5.10
N GLY A 92 0.49 -13.05 -4.15
CA GLY A 92 1.71 -13.14 -3.34
C GLY A 92 2.96 -13.42 -4.15
N LEU A 93 2.83 -14.01 -5.35
CA LEU A 93 3.93 -14.14 -6.30
C LEU A 93 4.50 -12.78 -6.73
N LEU A 94 3.71 -11.71 -6.67
CA LEU A 94 4.16 -10.35 -6.99
C LEU A 94 5.13 -9.76 -5.95
N LEU A 95 5.22 -10.34 -4.74
CA LEU A 95 6.24 -9.95 -3.76
C LEU A 95 7.65 -10.13 -4.32
N ASP A 96 7.83 -11.10 -5.22
CA ASP A 96 9.12 -11.43 -5.84
C ASP A 96 9.35 -10.70 -7.18
N SER A 97 8.52 -9.70 -7.50
CA SER A 97 8.55 -8.99 -8.80
C SER A 97 9.85 -8.22 -9.07
N ASN A 98 10.62 -7.88 -8.05
CA ASN A 98 11.92 -7.21 -8.18
C ASN A 98 13.05 -8.23 -8.36
N ASN A 99 13.16 -8.84 -9.55
CA ASN A 99 14.20 -9.84 -9.87
C ASN A 99 14.36 -10.92 -8.79
N ASN A 100 13.27 -11.40 -8.24
CA ASN A 100 13.25 -12.39 -7.16
C ASN A 100 14.09 -12.03 -5.92
N GLY A 101 14.32 -10.73 -5.69
CA GLY A 101 15.11 -10.21 -4.58
C GLY A 101 14.51 -10.55 -3.21
N PHE A 102 13.19 -10.73 -3.13
CA PHE A 102 12.48 -11.07 -1.91
C PHE A 102 12.82 -12.50 -1.45
N SER A 103 12.68 -13.48 -2.33
CA SER A 103 13.03 -14.87 -2.04
C SER A 103 14.53 -15.01 -1.75
N TRP A 104 15.38 -14.25 -2.44
CA TRP A 104 16.81 -14.23 -2.19
C TRP A 104 17.18 -13.66 -0.80
N ALA A 105 16.55 -12.55 -0.40
CA ALA A 105 16.76 -11.99 0.93
C ALA A 105 16.34 -12.97 2.04
N ILE A 106 15.21 -13.67 1.88
CA ILE A 106 14.78 -14.72 2.81
C ILE A 106 15.81 -15.85 2.89
N TYR A 107 16.31 -16.33 1.76
CA TYR A 107 17.34 -17.38 1.73
C TYR A 107 18.61 -16.99 2.48
N LEU A 108 19.07 -15.74 2.34
CA LEU A 108 20.25 -15.25 3.06
C LEU A 108 20.03 -15.19 4.58
N ILE A 109 18.82 -14.85 5.01
CA ILE A 109 18.44 -14.84 6.43
C ILE A 109 18.35 -16.26 6.98
N GLU A 110 17.71 -17.19 6.27
CA GLU A 110 17.57 -18.59 6.70
C GLU A 110 18.93 -19.29 6.88
N ASN A 111 19.95 -18.91 6.10
CA ASN A 111 21.31 -19.44 6.21
C ASN A 111 22.22 -18.63 7.17
N GLY A 112 21.68 -17.67 7.91
CA GLY A 112 22.44 -16.87 8.87
C GLY A 112 23.51 -15.96 8.25
N GLN A 113 23.42 -15.66 6.95
CA GLN A 113 24.39 -14.78 6.27
C GLN A 113 24.08 -13.30 6.48
N VAL A 114 22.84 -12.99 6.86
CA VAL A 114 22.36 -11.63 7.13
C VAL A 114 21.40 -11.68 8.33
N GLU A 115 21.60 -10.78 9.30
CA GLU A 115 20.73 -10.66 10.47
C GLU A 115 19.61 -9.64 10.24
N LEU A 116 18.43 -9.91 10.77
CA LEU A 116 17.27 -9.03 10.66
C LEU A 116 17.12 -8.21 11.95
N SER A 117 17.43 -6.93 11.87
CA SER A 117 17.17 -5.96 12.94
C SER A 117 15.67 -5.56 12.97
N LEU A 118 15.11 -5.40 14.17
CA LEU A 118 13.75 -4.88 14.35
C LEU A 118 13.62 -3.40 13.94
N THR A 119 14.73 -2.66 13.90
CA THR A 119 14.79 -1.23 13.58
C THR A 119 15.07 -0.95 12.11
N ILE A 120 15.20 -1.98 11.25
CA ILE A 120 15.51 -1.84 9.80
C ILE A 120 14.67 -0.77 9.11
N PHE A 121 13.39 -0.63 9.46
CA PHE A 121 12.54 0.40 8.87
C PHE A 121 13.04 1.82 9.19
N PHE A 122 13.38 2.10 10.45
CA PHE A 122 13.88 3.42 10.86
C PHE A 122 15.32 3.63 10.41
N ASP A 123 16.14 2.59 10.49
CA ASP A 123 17.56 2.63 10.10
C ASP A 123 17.70 2.93 8.59
N ALA A 124 16.82 2.38 7.74
CA ALA A 124 16.80 2.71 6.32
C ALA A 124 16.42 4.17 6.04
N PHE A 125 15.55 4.78 6.85
CA PHE A 125 15.22 6.20 6.72
C PHE A 125 16.30 7.11 7.31
N ASP A 126 17.10 6.63 8.26
CA ASP A 126 18.20 7.40 8.85
C ASP A 126 19.27 7.78 7.82
N VAL A 127 19.46 6.94 6.79
CA VAL A 127 20.33 7.22 5.63
C VAL A 127 19.96 8.55 4.93
N ILE A 128 18.69 8.97 4.98
CA ILE A 128 18.23 10.24 4.39
C ILE A 128 18.70 11.44 5.23
N PHE A 129 18.80 11.27 6.55
CA PHE A 129 19.18 12.34 7.48
C PHE A 129 20.67 12.36 7.78
N ASN A 130 21.36 11.25 7.52
CA ASN A 130 22.80 11.11 7.75
C ASN A 130 23.49 10.51 6.52
N SER A 131 24.07 11.38 5.69
CA SER A 131 24.84 11.00 4.50
C SER A 131 26.12 10.20 4.78
N SER A 132 26.54 10.07 6.04
CA SER A 132 27.72 9.27 6.42
C SER A 132 27.38 7.81 6.72
N ASN A 133 26.09 7.46 6.79
CA ASN A 133 25.65 6.10 7.06
C ASN A 133 25.64 5.26 5.77
N THR A 134 26.65 4.40 5.62
CA THR A 134 26.85 3.55 4.43
C THR A 134 26.50 2.09 4.70
N ASP A 135 25.38 1.82 5.40
CA ASP A 135 24.94 0.44 5.63
C ASP A 135 24.16 -0.12 4.43
N PHE A 136 24.93 -0.62 3.45
CA PHE A 136 24.39 -1.27 2.24
C PHE A 136 23.54 -2.51 2.55
N VAL A 137 23.79 -3.20 3.67
CA VAL A 137 23.03 -4.40 4.05
C VAL A 137 21.62 -4.02 4.49
N THR A 138 21.49 -2.98 5.32
CA THR A 138 20.20 -2.45 5.75
C THR A 138 19.36 -1.95 4.57
N ILE A 139 19.96 -1.20 3.64
CA ILE A 139 19.25 -0.72 2.42
C ILE A 139 18.85 -1.91 1.53
N PHE A 140 19.72 -2.92 1.39
CA PHE A 140 19.41 -4.12 0.62
C PHE A 140 18.22 -4.90 1.20
N LEU A 141 18.20 -5.12 2.52
CA LEU A 141 17.08 -5.78 3.21
C LEU A 141 15.80 -4.93 3.12
N TYR A 142 15.91 -3.62 3.28
CA TYR A 142 14.76 -2.73 3.17
C TYR A 142 14.14 -2.81 1.77
N SER A 143 14.95 -2.66 0.71
CA SER A 143 14.50 -2.63 -0.68
C SER A 143 13.93 -3.97 -1.15
N ASN A 144 14.52 -5.09 -0.74
CA ASN A 144 14.16 -6.41 -1.26
C ASN A 144 13.19 -7.19 -0.35
N LEU A 145 13.09 -6.86 0.94
CA LEU A 145 12.22 -7.58 1.88
C LEU A 145 11.10 -6.70 2.44
N ILE A 146 11.45 -5.57 3.05
CA ILE A 146 10.47 -4.72 3.74
C ILE A 146 9.57 -3.99 2.74
N LEU A 147 10.15 -3.35 1.73
CA LEU A 147 9.42 -2.56 0.75
C LEU A 147 8.39 -3.39 -0.05
N PRO A 148 8.70 -4.58 -0.59
CA PRO A 148 7.70 -5.42 -1.25
C PRO A 148 6.52 -5.81 -0.33
N ILE A 149 6.79 -6.13 0.95
CA ILE A 149 5.74 -6.41 1.94
C ILE A 149 4.85 -5.18 2.15
N VAL A 150 5.46 -4.00 2.34
CA VAL A 150 4.72 -2.74 2.51
C VAL A 150 3.85 -2.46 1.28
N VAL A 151 4.41 -2.55 0.07
CA VAL A 151 3.68 -2.35 -1.19
C VAL A 151 2.50 -3.30 -1.30
N PHE A 152 2.69 -4.57 -0.95
CA PHE A 152 1.63 -5.58 -0.98
C PHE A 152 0.52 -5.25 0.03
N VAL A 153 0.86 -4.92 1.29
CA VAL A 153 -0.10 -4.54 2.33
C VAL A 153 -0.93 -3.33 1.89
N PHE A 154 -0.29 -2.27 1.41
CA PHE A 154 -0.99 -1.07 0.91
C PHE A 154 -1.90 -1.41 -0.26
N SER A 155 -1.45 -2.26 -1.19
CA SER A 155 -2.25 -2.68 -2.35
C SER A 155 -3.52 -3.42 -1.93
N VAL A 156 -3.44 -4.32 -0.95
CA VAL A 156 -4.63 -5.03 -0.42
C VAL A 156 -5.57 -4.08 0.31
N ILE A 157 -5.05 -3.12 1.08
CA ILE A 157 -5.87 -2.09 1.74
C ILE A 157 -6.60 -1.23 0.70
N ILE A 158 -5.90 -0.78 -0.34
CA ILE A 158 -6.49 -0.01 -1.44
C ILE A 158 -7.58 -0.84 -2.13
N LEU A 159 -7.32 -2.12 -2.43
CA LEU A 159 -8.33 -3.04 -2.99
C LEU A 159 -9.59 -3.10 -2.11
N ARG A 160 -9.44 -3.21 -0.79
CA ARG A 160 -10.56 -3.21 0.15
C ARG A 160 -11.35 -1.89 0.12
N LEU A 161 -10.67 -0.75 -0.01
CA LEU A 161 -11.32 0.56 -0.15
C LEU A 161 -12.03 0.72 -1.49
N VAL A 162 -11.46 0.22 -2.59
CA VAL A 162 -12.09 0.19 -3.92
C VAL A 162 -13.36 -0.66 -3.90
N LEU A 163 -13.34 -1.83 -3.28
CA LEU A 163 -14.56 -2.63 -3.08
C LEU A 163 -15.59 -1.87 -2.24
N THR A 164 -15.16 -1.10 -1.26
CA THR A 164 -16.04 -0.25 -0.46
C THR A 164 -16.65 0.89 -1.29
N ILE A 165 -15.91 1.47 -2.24
CA ILE A 165 -16.46 2.41 -3.22
C ILE A 165 -17.54 1.72 -4.06
N ALA A 166 -17.26 0.54 -4.61
CA ALA A 166 -18.23 -0.22 -5.40
C ALA A 166 -19.53 -0.48 -4.61
N LYS A 167 -19.44 -0.77 -3.30
CA LYS A 167 -20.61 -0.86 -2.42
C LYS A 167 -21.45 0.41 -2.43
N TYR A 168 -20.81 1.56 -2.24
CA TYR A 168 -21.51 2.84 -2.10
C TYR A 168 -21.99 3.39 -3.44
N VAL A 169 -21.37 3.03 -4.55
CA VAL A 169 -21.86 3.34 -5.91
C VAL A 169 -23.05 2.45 -6.25
N TYR A 170 -22.90 1.12 -6.17
CA TYR A 170 -23.89 0.19 -6.72
C TYR A 170 -25.02 -0.18 -5.76
N LEU A 171 -24.75 -0.33 -4.45
CA LEU A 171 -25.74 -0.85 -3.49
C LEU A 171 -26.45 0.24 -2.67
N ARG A 172 -25.78 1.36 -2.39
CA ARG A 172 -26.32 2.44 -1.52
C ARG A 172 -26.45 3.80 -2.20
N ARG A 173 -25.84 3.99 -3.37
CA ARG A 173 -25.76 5.24 -4.14
C ARG A 173 -25.44 6.48 -3.29
N ASN A 174 -24.41 6.41 -2.44
CA ASN A 174 -24.03 7.53 -1.56
C ASN A 174 -22.69 8.14 -1.97
N ASP A 175 -22.78 9.26 -2.68
CA ASP A 175 -21.66 9.99 -3.26
C ASP A 175 -20.71 10.61 -2.21
N TYR A 176 -21.22 11.03 -1.06
CA TYR A 176 -20.39 11.58 0.03
C TYR A 176 -19.41 10.53 0.57
N LEU A 177 -19.89 9.30 0.74
CA LEU A 177 -19.05 8.21 1.22
C LEU A 177 -18.05 7.77 0.16
N VAL A 178 -18.41 7.85 -1.13
CA VAL A 178 -17.49 7.58 -2.24
C VAL A 178 -16.34 8.59 -2.26
N ILE A 179 -16.64 9.89 -2.19
CA ILE A 179 -15.61 10.95 -2.18
C ILE A 179 -14.71 10.83 -0.96
N GLY A 180 -15.27 10.58 0.22
CA GLY A 180 -14.47 10.39 1.45
C GLY A 180 -13.48 9.24 1.32
N ILE A 181 -13.90 8.10 0.77
CA ILE A 181 -13.01 6.95 0.55
C ILE A 181 -11.99 7.23 -0.54
N ALA A 182 -12.37 7.90 -1.63
CA ALA A 182 -11.44 8.26 -2.71
C ALA A 182 -10.29 9.15 -2.20
N LEU A 183 -10.57 10.10 -1.30
CA LEU A 183 -9.54 10.93 -0.68
C LEU A 183 -8.62 10.12 0.25
N VAL A 184 -9.16 9.16 1.00
CA VAL A 184 -8.34 8.24 1.80
C VAL A 184 -7.42 7.41 0.91
N ILE A 185 -7.89 6.94 -0.25
CA ILE A 185 -7.05 6.22 -1.23
C ILE A 185 -5.91 7.12 -1.73
N VAL A 186 -6.19 8.38 -2.08
CA VAL A 186 -5.15 9.34 -2.49
C VAL A 186 -4.12 9.54 -1.38
N GLY A 187 -4.55 9.67 -0.13
CA GLY A 187 -3.65 9.75 1.03
C GLY A 187 -2.76 8.51 1.15
N LEU A 188 -3.33 7.31 1.06
CA LEU A 188 -2.57 6.05 1.11
C LEU A 188 -1.54 5.92 -0.04
N ILE A 189 -1.86 6.42 -1.24
CA ILE A 189 -0.90 6.46 -2.35
C ILE A 189 0.28 7.38 -2.00
N CYS A 190 0.04 8.55 -1.39
CA CYS A 190 1.13 9.42 -0.92
C CYS A 190 2.03 8.72 0.11
N ALA A 191 1.44 7.99 1.06
CA ALA A 191 2.20 7.21 2.04
C ALA A 191 3.00 6.06 1.40
N LEU A 192 2.43 5.39 0.39
CA LEU A 192 3.12 4.35 -0.35
C LEU A 192 4.34 4.91 -1.08
N ILE A 193 4.19 6.04 -1.80
CA ILE A 193 5.30 6.71 -2.49
C ILE A 193 6.40 7.13 -1.50
N PHE A 194 6.03 7.58 -0.31
CA PHE A 194 6.99 7.94 0.73
C PHE A 194 7.86 6.73 1.17
N CYS A 195 7.33 5.51 1.14
CA CYS A 195 8.10 4.32 1.48
C CYS A 195 9.18 3.96 0.43
N PHE A 196 9.09 4.47 -0.80
CA PHE A 196 10.13 4.27 -1.82
C PHE A 196 11.34 5.22 -1.64
N VAL A 197 11.21 6.24 -0.79
CA VAL A 197 12.23 7.29 -0.65
C VAL A 197 13.63 6.76 -0.31
N PRO A 198 13.82 5.84 0.66
CA PRO A 198 15.14 5.30 0.98
C PRO A 198 15.82 4.54 -0.16
N THR A 199 15.05 4.11 -1.17
CA THR A 199 15.56 3.31 -2.30
C THR A 199 15.92 4.14 -3.52
N ASN A 200 15.55 5.42 -3.54
CA ASN A 200 15.79 6.31 -4.66
C ASN A 200 17.09 7.11 -4.45
N SER A 201 17.81 7.38 -5.53
CA SER A 201 18.89 8.38 -5.51
C SER A 201 18.28 9.77 -5.37
N LEU A 202 18.52 10.44 -4.25
CA LEU A 202 17.91 11.73 -3.92
C LEU A 202 18.88 12.89 -4.19
N ASP A 203 18.49 13.82 -5.07
CA ASP A 203 19.12 15.13 -5.20
C ASP A 203 18.54 16.14 -4.19
N GLY A 204 19.23 17.25 -3.93
CA GLY A 204 18.82 18.25 -2.92
C GLY A 204 17.41 18.85 -3.14
N ILE A 205 16.94 18.97 -4.38
CA ILE A 205 15.57 19.40 -4.72
C ILE A 205 14.53 18.34 -4.33
N ASN A 206 14.89 17.06 -4.42
CA ASN A 206 13.98 15.95 -4.10
C ASN A 206 13.70 15.87 -2.59
N ILE A 207 14.64 16.29 -1.73
CA ILE A 207 14.48 16.29 -0.27
C ILE A 207 13.29 17.18 0.18
N ILE A 208 13.11 18.35 -0.43
CA ILE A 208 12.00 19.25 -0.11
C ILE A 208 10.67 18.67 -0.61
N GLN A 209 10.67 18.01 -1.77
CA GLN A 209 9.48 17.37 -2.32
C GLN A 209 9.04 16.16 -1.49
N ILE A 210 9.97 15.44 -0.85
CA ILE A 210 9.68 14.28 0.01
C ILE A 210 8.83 14.65 1.22
N LEU A 211 9.10 15.80 1.87
CA LEU A 211 8.31 16.26 3.02
C LEU A 211 6.85 16.62 2.64
N SER A 212 6.57 16.80 1.36
CA SER A 212 5.20 16.99 0.87
C SER A 212 4.37 15.70 0.87
N LEU A 213 5.01 14.52 0.89
CA LEU A 213 4.31 13.23 0.88
C LEU A 213 3.67 12.90 2.23
N PRO A 214 4.35 13.02 3.40
CA PRO A 214 3.71 12.87 4.71
C PRO A 214 2.59 13.89 4.95
N THR A 215 2.80 15.15 4.55
CA THR A 215 1.78 16.20 4.68
C THR A 215 0.57 15.93 3.77
N GLY A 216 0.80 15.44 2.55
CA GLY A 216 -0.24 14.92 1.65
C GLY A 216 -1.02 13.77 2.28
N PHE A 217 -0.34 12.77 2.84
CA PHE A 217 -0.98 11.65 3.54
C PHE A 217 -1.90 12.13 4.67
N ILE A 218 -1.40 12.97 5.58
CA ILE A 218 -2.17 13.44 6.73
C ILE A 218 -3.40 14.27 6.28
N SER A 219 -3.20 15.19 5.34
CA SER A 219 -4.27 16.08 4.87
C SER A 219 -5.38 15.35 4.10
N PHE A 220 -5.05 14.53 3.11
CA PHE A 220 -6.06 13.81 2.33
C PHE A 220 -6.80 12.76 3.18
N THR A 221 -6.08 12.07 4.07
CA THR A 221 -6.70 11.05 4.94
C THR A 221 -7.63 11.71 5.97
N SER A 222 -7.21 12.79 6.62
CA SER A 222 -8.05 13.52 7.57
C SER A 222 -9.30 14.12 6.91
N LEU A 223 -9.14 14.78 5.76
CA LEU A 223 -10.25 15.33 4.99
C LEU A 223 -11.22 14.23 4.53
N GLY A 224 -10.69 13.11 4.05
CA GLY A 224 -11.48 11.94 3.66
C GLY A 224 -12.29 11.35 4.82
N ILE A 225 -11.69 11.22 6.01
CA ILE A 225 -12.36 10.75 7.23
C ILE A 225 -13.48 11.72 7.64
N VAL A 226 -13.22 13.03 7.64
CA VAL A 226 -14.22 14.05 8.00
C VAL A 226 -15.42 13.99 7.05
N ILE A 227 -15.19 13.94 5.75
CA ILE A 227 -16.26 13.80 4.74
C ILE A 227 -17.03 12.49 4.95
N PHE A 228 -16.34 11.39 5.27
CA PHE A 228 -16.97 10.10 5.51
C PHE A 228 -17.90 10.14 6.74
N ILE A 229 -17.46 10.73 7.85
CA ILE A 229 -18.27 10.88 9.07
C ILE A 229 -19.47 11.78 8.79
N PHE A 230 -19.26 12.91 8.13
CA PHE A 230 -20.33 13.83 7.74
C PHE A 230 -21.36 13.17 6.83
N GLY A 231 -20.91 12.45 5.80
CA GLY A 231 -21.76 11.69 4.88
C GLY A 231 -22.59 10.62 5.58
N LYS A 232 -22.01 9.95 6.60
CA LYS A 232 -22.72 8.95 7.42
C LYS A 232 -23.80 9.60 8.29
N ALA A 233 -23.50 10.75 8.90
CA ALA A 233 -24.47 11.51 9.70
C ALA A 233 -25.63 12.02 8.84
N GLN A 234 -25.35 12.55 7.65
CA GLN A 234 -26.36 13.05 6.73
C GLN A 234 -27.27 11.93 6.22
N TYR A 235 -26.70 10.77 5.87
CA TYR A 235 -27.47 9.60 5.44
C TYR A 235 -28.43 9.08 6.52
N LYS A 236 -28.06 9.20 7.81
CA LYS A 236 -28.93 8.80 8.93
C LYS A 236 -30.11 9.75 9.12
N LYS A 237 -29.93 11.04 8.82
CA LYS A 237 -30.97 12.07 8.99
C LYS A 237 -31.98 12.08 7.86
N ASP A 238 -31.54 11.90 6.62
CA ASP A 238 -32.44 11.93 5.47
C ASP A 238 -31.97 10.97 4.38
N SER A 239 -32.66 9.84 4.29
CA SER A 239 -32.32 8.75 3.38
C SER A 239 -32.74 9.03 1.93
N LYS A 240 -33.19 10.25 1.58
CA LYS A 240 -33.54 10.70 0.21
C LYS A 240 -32.58 11.74 -0.39
N ASN A 241 -31.77 12.43 0.42
CA ASN A 241 -30.86 13.52 0.02
C ASN A 241 -29.38 13.08 -0.08
N TYR A 242 -29.13 11.94 -0.72
CA TYR A 242 -27.81 11.28 -0.76
C TYR A 242 -27.06 11.41 -2.10
N ILE A 243 -27.74 11.94 -3.12
CA ILE A 243 -27.18 12.24 -4.45
C ILE A 243 -26.62 13.67 -4.39
N PHE A 244 -25.38 13.87 -4.84
CA PHE A 244 -24.83 15.21 -4.91
C PHE A 244 -25.68 16.07 -5.85
N SER A 245 -26.27 17.16 -5.32
CA SER A 245 -26.75 18.20 -6.21
C SER A 245 -25.54 18.88 -6.87
N ARG A 246 -25.64 19.22 -8.16
CA ARG A 246 -24.59 19.95 -8.93
C ARG A 246 -24.03 21.16 -8.18
N HIS A 247 -24.86 21.80 -7.34
CA HIS A 247 -24.47 22.98 -6.58
C HIS A 247 -23.54 22.65 -5.39
N LYS A 248 -23.74 21.52 -4.71
CA LYS A 248 -22.85 21.05 -3.63
C LYS A 248 -21.53 20.47 -4.16
N GLN A 249 -21.54 19.91 -5.38
CA GLN A 249 -20.33 19.44 -6.09
C GLN A 249 -19.34 20.59 -6.33
N LYS A 250 -19.84 21.74 -6.81
CA LYS A 250 -19.02 22.95 -7.01
C LYS A 250 -18.36 23.42 -5.71
N LYS A 251 -19.07 23.38 -4.56
CA LYS A 251 -18.47 23.74 -3.26
C LYS A 251 -17.35 22.81 -2.82
N ILE A 252 -17.47 21.50 -3.03
CA ILE A 252 -16.38 20.57 -2.66
C ILE A 252 -15.19 20.67 -3.60
N ILE A 253 -15.42 20.80 -4.91
CA ILE A 253 -14.34 21.08 -5.86
C ILE A 253 -13.63 22.37 -5.47
N TYR A 254 -14.37 23.41 -5.08
CA TYR A 254 -13.82 24.67 -4.60
C TYR A 254 -13.03 24.51 -3.30
N VAL A 255 -13.51 23.71 -2.34
CA VAL A 255 -12.77 23.39 -1.10
C VAL A 255 -11.51 22.57 -1.38
N LEU A 256 -11.56 21.62 -2.31
CA LEU A 256 -10.39 20.87 -2.77
C LEU A 256 -9.37 21.78 -3.44
N LEU A 257 -9.82 22.68 -4.31
CA LEU A 257 -8.99 23.71 -4.95
C LEU A 257 -8.36 24.64 -3.91
N ILE A 258 -9.13 25.10 -2.92
CA ILE A 258 -8.59 25.90 -1.81
C ILE A 258 -7.57 25.11 -1.00
N SER A 259 -7.82 23.82 -0.75
CA SER A 259 -6.89 22.97 0.01
C SER A 259 -5.58 22.77 -0.76
N ILE A 260 -5.65 22.57 -2.08
CA ILE A 260 -4.49 22.47 -2.98
C ILE A 260 -3.74 23.81 -3.04
N VAL A 261 -4.45 24.94 -3.17
CA VAL A 261 -3.87 26.30 -3.20
C VAL A 261 -3.28 26.69 -1.83
N ALA A 262 -3.91 26.26 -0.74
CA ALA A 262 -3.38 26.44 0.61
C ALA A 262 -2.09 25.62 0.80
N GLN A 263 -2.04 24.39 0.29
CA GLN A 263 -0.81 23.59 0.30
C GLN A 263 0.29 24.19 -0.57
N SER A 264 -0.02 24.74 -1.74
CA SER A 264 0.98 25.42 -2.57
C SER A 264 1.51 26.70 -1.92
N ARG A 265 0.65 27.45 -1.19
CA ARG A 265 1.09 28.61 -0.41
C ARG A 265 1.88 28.24 0.84
N LEU A 266 1.54 27.14 1.50
CA LEU A 266 2.32 26.63 2.64
C LEU A 266 3.73 26.23 2.19
N ARG A 267 3.84 25.61 1.01
CA ARG A 267 5.12 25.29 0.37
C ARG A 267 5.95 26.55 0.10
N CYS A 268 5.35 27.56 -0.51
CA CYS A 268 6.00 28.85 -0.77
C CYS A 268 6.45 29.58 0.51
N CYS A 269 5.68 29.44 1.61
CA CYS A 269 6.01 30.05 2.89
C CYS A 269 7.13 29.30 3.64
N LEU A 270 7.19 27.97 3.50
CA LEU A 270 8.28 27.13 4.02
C LEU A 270 9.59 27.38 3.27
N ASP A 271 9.52 27.62 1.95
CA ASP A 271 10.68 27.98 1.13
C ASP A 271 11.23 29.36 1.54
N LEU A 272 10.36 30.32 1.85
CA LEU A 272 10.76 31.64 2.38
C LEU A 272 11.36 31.56 3.79
N LEU A 273 10.80 30.74 4.67
CA LEU A 273 11.36 30.51 6.01
C LEU A 273 12.74 29.83 5.95
N LYS A 274 12.94 28.87 5.04
CA LYS A 274 14.27 28.26 4.83
C LYS A 274 15.30 29.26 4.30
N ALA A 275 14.92 30.16 3.38
CA ALA A 275 15.79 31.23 2.91
C ALA A 275 16.16 32.24 4.02
N GLN A 276 15.32 32.36 5.04
CA GLN A 276 15.53 33.25 6.19
C GLN A 276 16.34 32.60 7.33
N TYR A 277 16.40 31.27 7.38
CA TYR A 277 17.11 30.49 8.40
C TYR A 277 18.36 29.76 7.87
N SER A 278 18.73 29.92 6.60
CA SER A 278 20.07 29.58 6.10
C SER A 278 21.07 30.69 6.48
N ILE A 279 21.51 30.66 7.74
CA ILE A 279 22.79 31.17 8.24
C ILE A 279 23.56 29.97 8.77
#